data_AF-A0A3N4HL49-F1
#
_entry.id   AF-A0A3N4HL49-F1
#
_cell.length_a   1.000
_cell.length_b   1.000
_cell.length_c   1.000
_cell.angle_alpha   90.00
_cell.angle_beta   90.00
_cell.angle_gamma   90.00
#
_symmetry.space_group_name_H-M   'P 1'
#
loop_
_entity.id
_entity.type
_entity.pdbx_description
1 polymer ?
#
loop_
_entity_poly.entity_id
_entity_poly.type
_entity_poly.pdbx_seq_one_letter_code
_entity_poly.pdbx_strand_id
1 'polypeptide(L)'
;MTPAKNSPPEASPTEIKLRSCIDKFEEIMDLLRISRDGASDVLDSVISQLTIPQVYDELGKLRVWVGNIGGEGRGERSLEYRLGDSSTGSHTREAIQKAIDNIEEELEQLVEILSGTRLPFELQPLDLDNDPISSDSNSGSEDQDEDFEFDLPVGAFEIPPEIPERLEMISNNIDYLFAMTPIILKVISRRE
;
A
#
# COMPACT_ATOMS: atom_id res chain seq x y z
N MET A 1 -50.91 5.28 1.54
CA MET A 1 -49.47 5.50 1.35
C MET A 1 -48.72 4.79 2.47
N THR A 2 -47.96 3.75 2.13
CA THR A 2 -46.96 3.15 3.02
C THR A 2 -45.73 4.06 3.05
N PRO A 3 -45.12 4.35 4.21
CA PRO A 3 -43.83 5.02 4.24
C PRO A 3 -42.80 4.04 3.68
N ALA A 4 -42.08 4.46 2.63
CA ALA A 4 -40.93 3.72 2.14
C ALA A 4 -39.95 3.53 3.31
N LYS A 5 -39.58 2.28 3.57
CA LYS A 5 -38.41 1.97 4.40
C LYS A 5 -37.22 2.67 3.77
N ASN A 6 -36.77 3.77 4.36
CA ASN A 6 -35.46 4.33 4.07
C ASN A 6 -34.43 3.31 4.53
N SER A 7 -34.04 2.41 3.62
CA SER A 7 -32.78 1.68 3.75
C SER A 7 -31.67 2.72 3.96
N PRO A 8 -30.72 2.46 4.87
CA PRO A 8 -29.59 3.36 5.03
C PRO A 8 -28.89 3.51 3.68
N PRO A 9 -28.43 4.72 3.31
CA PRO A 9 -27.65 4.92 2.09
C PRO A 9 -26.46 3.94 2.08
N GLU A 10 -26.29 3.27 0.94
CA GLU A 10 -25.20 2.34 0.69
C GLU A 10 -23.86 3.07 0.84
N ALA A 11 -22.84 2.36 1.32
CA ALA A 11 -21.50 2.94 1.47
C ALA A 11 -20.95 3.31 0.10
N SER A 12 -20.32 4.48 -0.01
CA SER A 12 -19.71 4.88 -1.28
C SER A 12 -18.46 4.03 -1.56
N PRO A 13 -18.08 3.83 -2.84
CA PRO A 13 -16.81 3.19 -3.19
C PRO A 13 -15.60 3.77 -2.44
N THR A 14 -15.55 5.10 -2.27
CA THR A 14 -14.51 5.76 -1.50
C THR A 14 -14.56 5.42 -0.01
N GLU A 15 -15.74 5.35 0.62
CA GLU A 15 -15.89 4.93 2.02
C GLU A 15 -15.39 3.49 2.21
N ILE A 16 -15.73 2.58 1.28
CA ILE A 16 -15.31 1.17 1.33
C ILE A 16 -13.79 1.06 1.29
N LYS A 17 -13.13 1.75 0.36
CA LYS A 17 -11.66 1.72 0.23
C LYS A 17 -10.96 2.34 1.43
N LEU A 18 -11.45 3.47 1.96
CA LEU A 18 -10.87 4.07 3.17
C LEU A 18 -10.94 3.13 4.38
N ARG A 19 -12.06 2.39 4.53
CA ARG A 19 -12.17 1.35 5.56
C ARG A 19 -11.17 0.22 5.34
N SER A 20 -11.04 -0.27 4.11
CA SER A 20 -10.04 -1.28 3.74
C SER A 20 -8.62 -0.84 4.12
N CYS A 21 -8.23 0.41 3.81
CA CYS A 21 -6.94 0.95 4.24
C CYS A 21 -6.79 0.95 5.77
N ILE A 22 -7.80 1.41 6.51
CA ILE A 22 -7.77 1.44 7.97
C ILE A 22 -7.64 0.03 8.55
N ASP A 23 -8.40 -0.93 8.04
CA ASP A 23 -8.38 -2.33 8.50
C ASP A 23 -6.99 -2.96 8.26
N LYS A 24 -6.38 -2.72 7.09
CA LYS A 24 -5.01 -3.17 6.79
C LYS A 24 -3.95 -2.54 7.69
N PHE A 25 -4.08 -1.25 8.02
CA PHE A 25 -3.18 -0.62 9.00
C PHE A 25 -3.28 -1.30 10.37
N GLU A 26 -4.50 -1.64 10.81
CA GLU A 26 -4.69 -2.37 12.07
C GLU A 26 -4.12 -3.80 12.00
N GLU A 27 -4.26 -4.48 10.87
CA GLU A 27 -3.66 -5.78 10.63
C GLU A 27 -2.13 -5.73 10.69
N ILE A 28 -1.49 -4.76 10.03
CA ILE A 28 -0.04 -4.54 10.11
C ILE A 28 0.39 -4.34 11.56
N MET A 29 -0.35 -3.52 12.32
CA MET A 29 -0.07 -3.27 13.74
C MET A 29 -0.15 -4.54 14.59
N ASP A 30 -1.11 -5.42 14.31
CA ASP A 30 -1.24 -6.69 15.00
C ASP A 30 -0.12 -7.68 14.61
N LEU A 31 0.24 -7.76 13.33
CA LEU A 31 1.38 -8.56 12.85
C LEU A 31 2.70 -8.14 13.52
N LEU A 32 2.97 -6.84 13.61
CA LEU A 32 4.15 -6.30 14.28
C LEU A 32 4.19 -6.61 15.79
N ARG A 33 3.03 -6.74 16.43
CA ARG A 33 2.94 -7.12 17.85
C ARG A 33 3.18 -8.60 18.06
N ILE A 34 2.58 -9.44 17.21
CA ILE A 34 2.65 -10.91 17.32
C ILE A 34 4.08 -11.40 17.04
N SER A 35 4.72 -10.89 16.00
CA SER A 35 6.03 -11.42 15.58
C SER A 35 7.15 -11.17 16.59
N ARG A 36 7.01 -10.17 17.45
CA ARG A 36 8.01 -9.83 18.47
C ARG A 36 8.20 -10.95 19.52
N ASP A 37 7.27 -11.89 19.62
CA ASP A 37 7.30 -12.97 20.60
C ASP A 37 7.79 -14.33 20.04
N GLY A 38 8.18 -14.44 18.76
CA GLY A 38 8.65 -15.74 18.23
C GLY A 38 9.08 -15.84 16.76
N ALA A 39 9.67 -14.81 16.15
CA ALA A 39 10.01 -14.84 14.73
C ALA A 39 11.25 -15.70 14.37
N SER A 40 11.31 -16.10 13.10
CA SER A 40 12.52 -16.57 12.40
C SER A 40 13.49 -15.40 12.18
N ASP A 41 14.81 -15.64 12.19
CA ASP A 41 15.86 -14.61 12.03
C ASP A 41 15.62 -13.68 10.82
N VAL A 42 15.05 -14.22 9.73
CA VAL A 42 14.73 -13.46 8.51
C VAL A 42 13.53 -12.53 8.73
N LEU A 43 12.46 -13.03 9.36
CA LEU A 43 11.26 -12.25 9.64
C LEU A 43 11.54 -11.15 10.67
N ASP A 44 12.40 -11.41 11.65
CA ASP A 44 12.89 -10.40 12.60
C ASP A 44 13.67 -9.28 11.90
N SER A 45 14.53 -9.63 10.93
CA SER A 45 15.26 -8.63 10.13
C SER A 45 14.28 -7.76 9.34
N VAL A 46 13.30 -8.36 8.67
CA VAL A 46 12.26 -7.66 7.90
C VAL A 46 11.41 -6.75 8.80
N ILE A 47 10.95 -7.25 9.94
CA ILE A 47 10.11 -6.50 10.88
C ILE A 47 10.87 -5.39 11.58
N SER A 48 12.17 -5.54 11.78
CA SER A 48 13.00 -4.48 12.38
C SER A 48 13.02 -3.19 11.54
N GLN A 49 12.69 -3.27 10.25
CA GLN A 49 12.62 -2.13 9.33
C GLN A 49 11.35 -1.29 9.50
N LEU A 50 10.33 -1.82 10.19
CA LEU A 50 9.05 -1.15 10.41
C LEU A 50 8.71 -1.06 11.90
N THR A 51 8.52 0.16 12.40
CA THR A 51 8.18 0.35 13.82
C THR A 51 6.69 0.61 14.02
N ILE A 52 6.14 0.07 15.12
CA ILE A 52 4.75 0.31 15.55
C ILE A 52 4.40 1.82 15.58
N PRO A 53 5.26 2.72 16.12
CA PRO A 53 4.97 4.16 16.09
C PRO A 53 4.81 4.74 14.69
N GLN A 54 5.65 4.35 13.73
CA GLN A 54 5.55 4.87 12.35
C GLN A 54 4.20 4.49 11.70
N VAL A 55 3.80 3.23 11.82
CA VAL A 55 2.53 2.75 11.28
C VAL A 55 1.34 3.42 11.99
N TYR A 56 1.43 3.59 13.31
CA TYR A 56 0.41 4.25 14.11
C TYR A 56 0.24 5.73 13.72
N ASP A 57 1.33 6.44 13.47
CA ASP A 57 1.30 7.85 13.07
C ASP A 57 0.61 8.02 11.70
N GLU A 58 0.93 7.17 10.71
CA GLU A 58 0.28 7.20 9.39
C GLU A 58 -1.21 6.84 9.46
N LEU A 59 -1.57 5.81 10.25
CA LEU A 59 -2.98 5.49 10.54
C LEU A 59 -3.69 6.68 11.19
N GLY A 60 -3.06 7.34 12.14
CA GLY A 60 -3.58 8.53 12.82
C GLY A 60 -3.85 9.68 11.84
N LYS A 61 -2.88 9.99 10.97
CA LYS A 61 -3.01 11.00 9.91
C LYS A 61 -4.18 10.67 8.98
N LEU A 62 -4.28 9.43 8.49
CA LEU A 62 -5.36 9.00 7.61
C LEU A 62 -6.73 9.16 8.29
N ARG A 63 -6.87 8.72 9.55
CA ARG A 63 -8.12 8.88 10.32
C ARG A 63 -8.52 10.34 10.51
N VAL A 64 -7.57 11.20 10.84
CA VAL A 64 -7.80 12.65 10.97
C VAL A 64 -8.27 13.23 9.64
N TRP A 65 -7.62 12.86 8.54
CA TRP A 65 -8.04 13.27 7.22
C TRP A 65 -9.48 12.82 6.95
N VAL A 66 -9.77 11.52 7.03
CA VAL A 66 -11.11 10.93 6.83
C VAL A 66 -12.18 11.66 7.64
N GLY A 67 -11.93 11.97 8.90
CA GLY A 67 -12.85 12.74 9.74
C GLY A 67 -13.11 14.15 9.22
N ASN A 68 -12.06 14.85 8.77
CA ASN A 68 -12.14 16.25 8.34
C ASN A 68 -12.94 16.46 7.05
N ILE A 69 -12.82 15.55 6.08
CA ILE A 69 -13.58 15.63 4.82
C ILE A 69 -14.90 14.87 4.84
N GLY A 70 -15.25 14.22 5.96
CA GLY A 70 -16.43 13.37 6.03
C GLY A 70 -16.33 12.15 5.11
N GLY A 71 -15.17 11.49 5.08
CA GLY A 71 -14.94 10.28 4.27
C GLY A 71 -15.84 9.10 4.63
N GLU A 72 -16.40 9.06 5.85
CA GLU A 72 -17.43 8.10 6.28
C GLU A 72 -18.86 8.63 6.13
N GLY A 73 -19.03 9.83 5.56
CA GLY A 73 -20.34 10.40 5.30
C GLY A 73 -21.10 9.57 4.26
N ARG A 74 -22.42 9.45 4.43
CA ARG A 74 -23.29 8.71 3.49
C ARG A 74 -24.31 9.63 2.81
N GLY A 75 -24.75 9.23 1.62
CA GLY A 75 -25.69 10.02 0.81
C GLY A 75 -25.14 11.42 0.53
N GLU A 76 -25.91 12.46 0.85
CA GLU A 76 -25.53 13.86 0.62
C GLU A 76 -24.29 14.32 1.42
N ARG A 77 -23.95 13.59 2.48
CA ARG A 77 -22.78 13.86 3.31
C ARG A 77 -21.52 13.13 2.84
N SER A 78 -21.65 12.21 1.88
CA SER A 78 -20.50 11.48 1.34
C SER A 78 -19.59 12.41 0.56
N LEU A 79 -18.28 12.20 0.67
CA LEU A 79 -17.27 12.93 -0.10
C LEU A 79 -17.59 12.87 -1.60
N GLU A 80 -18.02 11.70 -2.07
CA GLU A 80 -18.36 11.45 -3.46
C GLU A 80 -19.52 12.32 -3.96
N TYR A 81 -20.60 12.43 -3.17
CA TYR A 81 -21.71 13.32 -3.48
C TYR A 81 -21.32 14.80 -3.39
N ARG A 82 -20.54 15.17 -2.35
CA ARG A 82 -20.13 16.56 -2.09
C ARG A 82 -19.22 17.12 -3.18
N LEU A 83 -18.35 16.29 -3.77
CA LEU A 83 -17.52 16.69 -4.92
C LEU A 83 -18.37 16.79 -6.20
N GLY A 84 -19.22 15.78 -6.43
CA GLY A 84 -20.12 15.57 -7.57
C GLY A 84 -19.58 15.93 -8.97
N ASP A 85 -20.48 15.96 -9.95
CA ASP A 85 -20.12 15.88 -11.38
C ASP A 85 -19.67 17.19 -12.05
N SER A 86 -19.25 18.20 -11.28
CA SER A 86 -18.61 19.36 -11.92
C SER A 86 -17.24 18.95 -12.47
N SER A 87 -16.74 19.55 -13.55
CA SER A 87 -15.43 19.16 -14.12
C SER A 87 -14.31 19.22 -13.07
N THR A 88 -14.27 20.28 -12.25
CA THR A 88 -13.32 20.40 -11.14
C THR A 88 -13.55 19.36 -10.04
N GLY A 89 -14.81 19.02 -9.75
CA GLY A 89 -15.18 17.98 -8.80
C GLY A 89 -14.77 16.59 -9.25
N SER A 90 -14.98 16.25 -10.54
CA SER A 90 -14.56 14.98 -11.15
C SER A 90 -13.05 14.80 -11.06
N HIS A 91 -12.26 15.80 -11.49
CA HIS A 91 -10.80 15.72 -11.41
C HIS A 91 -10.29 15.61 -9.97
N THR A 92 -10.92 16.33 -9.04
CA THR A 92 -10.56 16.24 -7.61
C THR A 92 -10.87 14.86 -7.05
N ARG A 93 -12.04 14.30 -7.40
CA ARG A 93 -12.45 12.94 -7.03
C ARG A 93 -11.50 11.89 -7.59
N GLU A 94 -11.17 11.95 -8.87
CA GLU A 94 -10.23 11.03 -9.53
C GLU A 94 -8.85 11.07 -8.85
N ALA A 95 -8.35 12.26 -8.53
CA ALA A 95 -7.08 12.43 -7.84
C ALA A 95 -7.08 11.81 -6.44
N ILE A 96 -8.18 11.99 -5.68
CA ILE A 96 -8.35 11.38 -4.35
C ILE A 96 -8.46 9.86 -4.46
N GLN A 97 -9.25 9.36 -5.41
CA GLN A 97 -9.42 7.92 -5.61
C GLN A 97 -8.10 7.27 -5.95
N LYS A 98 -7.32 7.85 -6.87
CA LYS A 98 -5.98 7.37 -7.20
C LYS A 98 -5.05 7.32 -5.98
N ALA A 99 -5.05 8.35 -5.15
CA ALA A 99 -4.22 8.37 -3.94
C ALA A 99 -4.64 7.30 -2.92
N ILE A 100 -5.95 7.07 -2.76
CA ILE A 100 -6.48 6.00 -1.89
C ILE A 100 -6.13 4.62 -2.46
N ASP A 101 -6.26 4.44 -3.78
CA ASP A 101 -5.92 3.19 -4.46
C ASP A 101 -4.45 2.83 -4.25
N ASN A 102 -3.55 3.82 -4.42
CA ASN A 102 -2.13 3.64 -4.13
C ASN A 102 -1.91 3.24 -2.67
N ILE A 103 -2.51 3.94 -1.70
CA ILE A 103 -2.36 3.59 -0.27
C ILE A 103 -2.82 2.15 -0.01
N GLU A 104 -3.96 1.75 -0.57
CA GLU A 104 -4.49 0.39 -0.42
C GLU A 104 -3.54 -0.67 -0.99
N GLU A 105 -2.98 -0.43 -2.17
CA GLU A 105 -2.03 -1.34 -2.83
C GLU A 105 -0.72 -1.47 -2.04
N GLU A 106 -0.16 -0.37 -1.54
CA GLU A 106 1.07 -0.40 -0.73
C GLU A 106 0.83 -1.13 0.61
N LEU A 107 -0.34 -0.91 1.22
CA LEU A 107 -0.71 -1.60 2.46
C LEU A 107 -0.92 -3.10 2.26
N GLU A 108 -1.58 -3.51 1.17
CA GLU A 108 -1.76 -4.94 0.82
C GLU A 108 -0.39 -5.62 0.69
N GLN A 109 0.55 -5.00 -0.03
CA GLN A 109 1.89 -5.55 -0.21
C GLN A 109 2.66 -5.65 1.12
N LEU A 110 2.53 -4.68 2.02
CA LEU A 110 3.10 -4.77 3.36
C LEU A 110 2.47 -5.91 4.19
N VAL A 111 1.15 -6.10 4.11
CA VAL A 111 0.47 -7.23 4.77
C VAL A 111 0.98 -8.56 4.22
N GLU A 112 1.12 -8.72 2.91
CA GLU A 112 1.68 -9.92 2.29
C GLU A 112 3.10 -10.24 2.78
N ILE A 113 3.96 -9.22 2.90
CA ILE A 113 5.32 -9.37 3.40
C ILE A 113 5.31 -9.78 4.88
N LEU A 114 4.59 -9.04 5.72
CA LEU A 114 4.61 -9.22 7.18
C LEU A 114 3.90 -10.51 7.63
N SER A 115 2.91 -10.98 6.86
CA SER A 115 2.26 -12.27 7.07
C SER A 115 3.11 -13.45 6.60
N GLY A 116 4.20 -13.19 5.88
CA GLY A 116 5.04 -14.21 5.25
C GLY A 116 4.42 -14.84 4.01
N THR A 117 3.35 -14.27 3.46
CA THR A 117 2.74 -14.70 2.20
C THR A 117 3.69 -14.46 1.02
N ARG A 118 4.50 -13.39 1.08
CA ARG A 118 5.50 -13.03 0.08
C ARG A 118 6.81 -12.59 0.75
N LEU A 119 7.96 -12.84 0.11
CA LEU A 119 9.24 -12.27 0.52
C LEU A 119 9.41 -10.84 -0.02
N PRO A 120 10.09 -9.93 0.72
CA PRO A 120 10.56 -8.65 0.17
C PRO A 120 11.32 -8.84 -1.15
N PHE A 121 11.22 -7.91 -2.09
CA PHE A 121 11.85 -8.07 -3.42
C PHE A 121 13.36 -8.31 -3.33
N GLU A 122 14.04 -7.81 -2.30
CA GLU A 122 15.48 -7.98 -2.11
C GLU A 122 15.85 -9.39 -1.65
N LEU A 123 14.85 -10.17 -1.19
CA LEU A 123 14.99 -11.56 -0.76
C LEU A 123 14.34 -12.55 -1.74
N GLN A 124 13.72 -12.07 -2.82
CA GLN A 124 13.15 -12.93 -3.84
C GLN A 124 14.26 -13.56 -4.69
N PRO A 125 14.09 -14.82 -5.14
CA PRO A 125 15.03 -15.43 -6.08
C PRO A 125 15.11 -14.56 -7.34
N LEU A 126 16.34 -14.21 -7.75
CA LEU A 126 16.53 -13.61 -9.07
C LEU A 126 16.17 -14.67 -10.12
N ASP A 127 15.14 -14.42 -10.92
CA ASP A 127 14.81 -15.24 -12.09
C ASP A 127 15.92 -15.09 -13.13
N LEU A 128 16.99 -15.87 -12.97
CA LEU A 128 18.10 -15.96 -13.92
C LEU A 128 17.72 -16.75 -15.19
N ASP A 129 16.48 -17.25 -15.29
CA ASP A 129 16.03 -18.15 -16.37
C ASP A 129 15.48 -17.44 -17.62
N ASN A 130 15.60 -16.11 -17.75
CA ASN A 130 15.13 -15.36 -18.92
C ASN A 130 16.25 -14.78 -19.80
N ASP A 131 17.43 -15.38 -19.78
CA ASP A 131 18.40 -15.18 -20.86
C ASP A 131 18.15 -16.22 -21.97
N PRO A 132 17.61 -15.83 -23.15
CA PRO A 132 17.69 -16.67 -24.34
C PRO A 132 19.13 -16.62 -24.86
N ILE A 133 20.08 -17.21 -24.13
CA ILE A 133 21.36 -17.55 -24.72
C ILE A 133 21.10 -18.63 -25.77
N SER A 134 21.06 -18.20 -27.03
CA SER A 134 21.10 -19.07 -28.19
C SER A 134 22.34 -19.96 -28.09
N SER A 135 22.20 -21.16 -27.51
CA SER A 135 23.27 -22.16 -27.48
C SER A 135 23.37 -22.81 -28.86
N ASP A 136 24.17 -22.19 -29.73
CA ASP A 136 24.75 -22.93 -30.85
C ASP A 136 25.98 -23.69 -30.33
N SER A 137 25.86 -25.02 -30.36
CA SER A 137 26.93 -26.04 -30.46
C SER A 137 28.09 -26.01 -29.45
N ASN A 138 28.24 -27.08 -28.67
CA ASN A 138 29.10 -28.21 -29.05
C ASN A 138 29.22 -29.24 -27.92
N SER A 139 29.11 -30.51 -28.31
CA SER A 139 29.34 -31.71 -27.51
C SER A 139 30.80 -31.82 -27.05
N GLY A 140 31.04 -32.08 -25.77
CA GLY A 140 32.38 -32.37 -25.21
C GLY A 140 32.29 -32.84 -23.75
N SER A 141 32.98 -33.94 -23.47
CA SER A 141 32.87 -34.86 -22.34
C SER A 141 33.62 -34.49 -21.04
N GLU A 142 33.11 -35.07 -19.94
CA GLU A 142 33.80 -35.63 -18.75
C GLU A 142 34.50 -34.72 -17.72
N ASP A 143 34.00 -34.87 -16.48
CA ASP A 143 34.63 -34.80 -15.15
C ASP A 143 35.53 -33.60 -14.79
N GLN A 144 35.04 -32.80 -13.82
CA GLN A 144 35.87 -32.21 -12.76
C GLN A 144 35.00 -31.68 -11.62
N ASP A 145 35.48 -31.92 -10.39
CA ASP A 145 34.93 -31.45 -9.13
C ASP A 145 34.92 -29.90 -9.10
N GLU A 146 33.75 -29.29 -8.98
CA GLU A 146 33.62 -27.84 -8.86
C GLU A 146 33.09 -27.47 -7.47
N ASP A 147 34.02 -27.05 -6.61
CA ASP A 147 33.74 -26.05 -5.58
C ASP A 147 33.21 -24.80 -6.31
N PHE A 148 31.89 -24.70 -6.44
CA PHE A 148 31.23 -23.51 -6.98
C PHE A 148 31.34 -22.37 -5.96
N GLU A 149 32.52 -21.74 -5.91
CA GLU A 149 32.68 -20.39 -5.39
C GLU A 149 32.00 -19.46 -6.41
N PHE A 150 30.74 -19.13 -6.14
CA PHE A 150 29.99 -18.14 -6.91
C PHE A 150 30.61 -16.77 -6.61
N ASP A 151 31.67 -16.45 -7.36
CA ASP A 151 32.35 -15.16 -7.34
C ASP A 151 31.44 -14.12 -8.02
N LEU A 152 30.35 -13.78 -7.31
CA LEU A 152 29.52 -12.65 -7.64
C LEU A 152 30.41 -11.41 -7.63
N PRO A 153 30.31 -10.51 -8.62
CA PRO A 153 30.99 -9.24 -8.56
C PRO A 153 30.57 -8.55 -7.26
N VAL A 154 31.54 -8.43 -6.34
CA VAL A 154 31.47 -7.67 -5.09
C VAL A 154 31.08 -6.24 -5.47
N GLY A 155 29.79 -5.99 -5.36
CA GLY A 155 29.12 -4.84 -5.93
C GLY A 155 27.66 -5.14 -6.19
N ALA A 156 27.05 -5.96 -5.31
CA ALA A 156 25.61 -6.03 -5.16
C ALA A 156 25.11 -4.59 -5.19
N PHE A 157 24.35 -4.26 -6.22
CA PHE A 157 23.50 -3.09 -6.19
C PHE A 157 22.68 -3.27 -4.91
N GLU A 158 22.98 -2.51 -3.86
CA GLU A 158 22.21 -2.57 -2.62
C GLU A 158 20.80 -2.17 -3.02
N ILE A 159 19.95 -3.16 -3.32
CA ILE A 159 18.57 -2.90 -3.67
C ILE A 159 17.98 -2.25 -2.41
N PRO A 160 17.44 -1.03 -2.51
CA PRO A 160 16.88 -0.36 -1.34
C PRO A 160 15.84 -1.28 -0.71
N PRO A 161 15.77 -1.38 0.61
CA PRO A 161 14.83 -2.29 1.26
C PRO A 161 13.38 -1.93 0.90
N GLU A 162 12.57 -2.95 0.58
CA GLU A 162 11.20 -2.74 0.11
C GLU A 162 10.34 -2.04 1.18
N ILE A 163 10.41 -2.49 2.42
CA ILE A 163 9.49 -2.05 3.48
C ILE A 163 9.55 -0.53 3.72
N PRO A 164 10.73 0.10 3.90
CA PRO A 164 10.83 1.55 4.03
C PRO A 164 10.30 2.31 2.82
N GLU A 165 10.54 1.81 1.60
CA GLU A 165 10.02 2.42 0.37
C GLU A 165 8.49 2.41 0.35
N ARG A 166 7.87 1.28 0.67
CA ARG A 166 6.41 1.13 0.76
C ARG A 166 5.81 2.11 1.78
N LEU A 167 6.42 2.21 2.96
CA LEU A 167 5.98 3.15 4.00
C LEU A 167 6.11 4.60 3.54
N GLU A 168 7.19 4.95 2.85
CA GLU A 168 7.37 6.28 2.27
C GLU A 168 6.28 6.60 1.23
N MET A 169 5.94 5.65 0.36
CA MET A 169 4.85 5.81 -0.60
C MET A 169 3.50 6.03 0.08
N ILE A 170 3.21 5.29 1.16
CA ILE A 170 2.00 5.48 1.97
C ILE A 170 1.97 6.91 2.55
N SER A 171 3.05 7.34 3.21
CA SER A 171 3.16 8.69 3.78
C SER A 171 2.96 9.77 2.72
N ASN A 172 3.62 9.64 1.57
CA ASN A 172 3.53 10.60 0.47
C ASN A 172 2.10 10.73 -0.07
N ASN A 173 1.38 9.61 -0.21
CA ASN A 173 -0.02 9.66 -0.65
C ASN A 173 -0.94 10.26 0.42
N ILE A 174 -0.71 9.98 1.72
CA ILE A 174 -1.45 10.61 2.82
C ILE A 174 -1.20 12.13 2.84
N ASP A 175 0.05 12.56 2.71
CA ASP A 175 0.40 13.98 2.65
C ASP A 175 -0.23 14.66 1.41
N TYR A 176 -0.28 13.97 0.28
CA TYR A 176 -0.99 14.44 -0.91
C TYR A 176 -2.49 14.63 -0.65
N LEU A 177 -3.14 13.69 0.03
CA LEU A 177 -4.53 13.81 0.46
C LEU A 177 -4.74 15.07 1.33
N PHE A 178 -3.83 15.31 2.29
CA PHE A 178 -3.87 16.54 3.10
C PHE A 178 -3.68 17.80 2.26
N ALA A 179 -2.73 17.80 1.33
CA ALA A 179 -2.48 18.92 0.41
C ALA A 179 -3.68 19.24 -0.49
N MET A 180 -4.50 18.23 -0.81
CA MET A 180 -5.74 18.39 -1.58
C MET A 180 -6.91 18.96 -0.74
N THR A 181 -6.84 18.92 0.58
CA THR A 181 -7.93 19.36 1.49
C THR A 181 -8.49 20.76 1.16
N PRO A 182 -7.66 21.81 0.95
CA PRO A 182 -8.17 23.14 0.62
C PRO A 182 -8.95 23.17 -0.71
N ILE A 183 -8.53 22.36 -1.69
CA ILE A 183 -9.20 22.24 -2.99
C ILE A 183 -10.56 21.55 -2.79
N ILE A 184 -10.58 20.44 -2.05
CA ILE A 184 -11.81 19.72 -1.69
C ILE A 184 -12.82 20.67 -1.04
N LEU A 185 -12.40 21.37 0.01
CA LEU A 185 -13.28 22.30 0.73
C LEU A 185 -13.79 23.43 -0.16
N LYS A 186 -12.95 23.94 -1.07
CA LYS A 186 -13.34 24.97 -2.04
C LYS A 186 -14.33 24.46 -3.08
N VAL A 187 -14.19 23.22 -3.56
CA VAL A 187 -15.14 22.59 -4.48
C VAL A 187 -16.50 22.43 -3.79
N ILE A 188 -16.49 21.94 -2.56
CA ILE A 188 -17.71 21.72 -1.77
C ILE A 188 -18.40 23.04 -1.45
N SER A 189 -17.65 24.06 -1.00
CA SER A 189 -18.20 25.39 -0.65
C SER A 189 -18.79 26.15 -1.84
N ARG A 190 -18.44 25.79 -3.09
CA ARG A 190 -19.03 26.41 -4.30
C ARG A 190 -20.41 25.85 -4.66
N ARG A 191 -20.82 24.75 -4.04
CA ARG A 191 -22.12 24.11 -4.27
C ARG A 191 -23.17 24.44 -3.22
N GLU A 192 -22.74 24.79 -2.00
CA GLU A 192 -23.62 25.28 -0.91
C GLU A 192 -24.01 26.75 -1.14
#